data_AF-A0A9E4JBU9-F1
#
_entry.id   AF-A0A9E4JBU9-F1
#
_cell.length_a   1.000
_cell.length_b   1.000
_cell.length_c   1.000
_cell.angle_alpha   90.00
_cell.angle_beta   90.00
_cell.angle_gamma   90.00
#
_symmetry.space_group_name_H-M   'P 1'
#
loop_
_entity.id
_entity.type
_entity.pdbx_description
1 polymer ?
#
loop_
_entity_poly.entity_id
_entity_poly.type
_entity_poly.pdbx_seq_one_letter_code
_entity_poly.pdbx_strand_id
1 'polypeptide(L)'
;MKTSTQWIAAFFALGAAGLSACGGGDGGTPLTEDEFCNQTAAIECGTLVSGCGFMGATLAACEAQRKQVCVQEAASLRVPGKRDFREAKAELCLAETRRSFSPIVSAADWKKLRSVCSRTFEGLAKANEACTVDLDCVSPLVCDKGVCGTTRVVAANAPCSNPGEVCPATQSCTRNATTGFFACAARAALGSACSATALCAETLRCSGGLCQERLGMGAACVSHDDCQSTLLCNPLTSTCTQSVNFAGQCTNLGGSGGTPGADAGATDAGTNG
;
A
#
# COMPACT_ATOMS: atom_id res chain seq x y z
N MET A 1 -62.64 28.08 9.59
CA MET A 1 -62.02 26.75 9.75
C MET A 1 -60.52 26.90 9.54
N LYS A 2 -59.73 26.91 10.61
CA LYS A 2 -58.26 26.98 10.57
C LYS A 2 -57.74 25.61 10.98
N THR A 3 -57.15 24.88 10.05
CA THR A 3 -56.52 23.58 10.28
C THR A 3 -55.08 23.81 10.77
N SER A 4 -54.83 23.41 12.01
CA SER A 4 -53.50 23.40 12.64
C SER A 4 -52.71 22.19 12.15
N THR A 5 -51.55 22.44 11.55
CA THR A 5 -50.57 21.43 11.17
C THR A 5 -49.70 21.10 12.38
N GLN A 6 -49.85 19.89 12.93
CA GLN A 6 -49.00 19.36 13.99
C GLN A 6 -47.69 18.83 13.39
N TRP A 7 -46.57 19.30 13.92
CA TRP A 7 -45.23 18.76 13.63
C TRP A 7 -44.95 17.59 14.58
N ILE A 8 -44.70 16.41 14.02
CA ILE A 8 -44.20 15.23 14.75
C ILE A 8 -42.70 15.41 14.90
N ALA A 9 -42.24 15.67 16.13
CA ALA A 9 -40.83 15.62 16.50
C ALA A 9 -40.42 14.15 16.67
N ALA A 10 -39.71 13.61 15.68
CA ALA A 10 -39.02 12.34 15.80
C ALA A 10 -37.74 12.53 16.62
N PHE A 11 -37.73 12.02 17.85
CA PHE A 11 -36.53 11.89 18.67
C PHE A 11 -35.62 10.80 18.07
N PHE A 12 -34.62 11.21 17.30
CA PHE A 12 -33.45 10.38 17.02
C PHE A 12 -32.58 10.34 18.28
N ALA A 13 -32.66 9.25 19.04
CA ALA A 13 -31.65 8.91 20.02
C ALA A 13 -30.38 8.47 19.29
N LEU A 14 -29.50 9.42 18.96
CA LEU A 14 -28.10 9.12 18.65
C LEU A 14 -27.47 8.49 19.89
N GLY A 15 -27.26 7.18 19.84
CA GLY A 15 -26.32 6.50 20.71
C GLY A 15 -24.90 6.95 20.35
N ALA A 16 -24.47 8.06 20.95
CA ALA A 16 -23.10 8.50 20.93
C ALA A 16 -22.25 7.53 21.76
N ALA A 17 -21.76 6.47 21.13
CA ALA A 17 -20.54 5.82 21.61
C ALA A 17 -19.43 6.87 21.44
N GLY A 18 -19.00 7.44 22.56
CA GLY A 18 -18.08 8.57 22.61
C GLY A 18 -16.76 8.23 21.94
N LEU A 19 -16.56 8.75 20.74
CA LEU A 19 -15.24 9.08 20.23
C LEU A 19 -14.76 10.30 21.02
N SER A 20 -14.25 10.07 22.24
CA SER A 20 -13.53 11.07 23.00
C SER A 20 -12.25 11.41 22.24
N ALA A 21 -12.36 12.38 21.34
CA ALA A 21 -11.24 13.03 20.69
C ALA A 21 -10.42 13.77 21.76
N CYS A 22 -9.34 13.12 22.21
CA CYS A 22 -8.36 13.68 23.13
C CYS A 22 -7.59 14.80 22.42
N GLY A 23 -8.01 16.04 22.65
CA GLY A 23 -7.21 17.23 22.42
C GLY A 23 -6.86 17.85 23.78
N GLY A 24 -5.66 17.56 24.30
CA GLY A 24 -5.13 18.14 25.53
C GLY A 24 -3.94 17.32 26.01
N GLY A 25 -2.76 17.95 26.10
CA GLY A 25 -1.48 17.29 26.30
C GLY A 25 -1.32 16.51 27.61
N ASP A 26 -0.18 15.82 27.69
CA ASP A 26 0.40 15.11 28.83
C ASP A 26 0.10 13.60 28.94
N GLY A 27 1.08 12.79 28.51
CA GLY A 27 1.28 11.42 29.01
C GLY A 27 0.38 10.32 28.44
N GLY A 28 -0.18 10.48 27.23
CA GLY A 28 -0.93 9.41 26.56
C GLY A 28 -0.11 8.11 26.51
N THR A 29 -0.74 6.99 26.84
CA THR A 29 -0.14 5.66 26.68
C THR A 29 0.27 5.47 25.22
N PRO A 30 1.50 4.99 24.94
CA PRO A 30 1.95 4.73 23.58
C PRO A 30 0.96 3.88 22.80
N LEU A 31 0.64 4.25 21.56
CA LEU A 31 -0.26 3.47 20.71
C LEU A 31 0.33 2.06 20.53
N THR A 32 -0.42 1.06 20.94
CA THR A 32 -0.04 -0.34 20.75
C THR A 32 -0.50 -0.87 19.39
N GLU A 33 0.09 -1.98 18.96
CA GLU A 33 -0.32 -2.67 17.73
C GLU A 33 -1.80 -3.10 17.75
N ASP A 34 -2.30 -3.61 18.88
CA ASP A 34 -3.71 -4.00 19.01
C ASP A 34 -4.64 -2.79 18.88
N GLU A 35 -4.29 -1.67 19.52
CA GLU A 35 -5.03 -0.41 19.40
C GLU A 35 -4.99 0.15 17.99
N PHE A 36 -3.85 0.07 17.30
CA PHE A 36 -3.75 0.45 15.89
C PHE A 36 -4.70 -0.39 15.02
N CYS A 37 -4.73 -1.71 15.21
CA CYS A 37 -5.63 -2.59 14.47
C CYS A 37 -7.10 -2.37 14.81
N ASN A 38 -7.42 -2.11 16.09
CA ASN A 38 -8.78 -1.72 16.52
C ASN A 38 -9.23 -0.43 15.82
N GLN A 39 -8.39 0.61 15.85
CA GLN A 39 -8.72 1.90 15.25
C GLN A 39 -8.85 1.82 13.73
N THR A 40 -7.94 1.09 13.07
CA THR A 40 -8.01 0.86 11.61
C THR A 40 -9.32 0.19 11.24
N ALA A 41 -9.70 -0.88 11.94
CA ALA A 41 -10.94 -1.59 11.72
C ALA A 41 -12.18 -0.70 11.90
N ALA A 42 -12.21 0.11 12.96
CA ALA A 42 -13.31 1.05 13.22
C ALA A 42 -13.44 2.11 12.10
N ILE A 43 -12.33 2.67 11.62
CA ILE A 43 -12.33 3.67 10.53
C ILE A 43 -12.87 3.05 9.23
N GLU A 44 -12.34 1.89 8.85
CA GLU A 44 -12.73 1.21 7.62
C GLU A 44 -14.21 0.81 7.67
N CYS A 45 -14.63 0.14 8.74
CA CYS A 45 -16.00 -0.34 8.89
C CYS A 45 -17.02 0.79 9.05
N GLY A 46 -16.69 1.84 9.80
CA GLY A 46 -17.56 3.02 9.93
C GLY A 46 -17.86 3.67 8.59
N THR A 47 -16.90 3.65 7.67
CA THR A 47 -17.07 4.18 6.32
C THR A 47 -17.89 3.24 5.42
N LEU A 48 -17.64 1.93 5.52
CA LEU A 48 -18.25 0.93 4.65
C LEU A 48 -19.70 0.60 4.99
N VAL A 49 -20.08 0.63 6.27
CA VAL A 49 -21.44 0.26 6.70
C VAL A 49 -22.52 1.10 6.00
N SER A 50 -22.21 2.34 5.65
CA SER A 50 -23.14 3.22 4.91
C SER A 50 -23.36 2.79 3.44
N GLY A 51 -22.36 2.19 2.79
CA GLY A 51 -22.39 1.84 1.37
C GLY A 51 -22.62 0.36 1.07
N CYS A 52 -22.33 -0.51 2.03
CA CYS A 52 -22.32 -1.96 1.82
C CYS A 52 -23.69 -2.64 1.85
N GLY A 53 -24.77 -1.90 2.15
CA GLY A 53 -26.12 -2.46 2.23
C GLY A 53 -26.15 -3.78 3.00
N PHE A 54 -25.35 -3.90 4.08
CA PHE A 54 -25.06 -5.16 4.75
C PHE A 54 -26.36 -5.85 5.13
N MET A 55 -26.79 -6.82 4.33
CA MET A 55 -27.93 -7.66 4.64
C MET A 55 -27.48 -8.69 5.69
N GLY A 56 -27.28 -8.23 6.93
CA GLY A 56 -27.07 -9.08 8.10
C GLY A 56 -25.74 -8.93 8.86
N ALA A 57 -24.74 -8.20 8.34
CA ALA A 57 -23.52 -7.94 9.12
C ALA A 57 -23.66 -6.66 9.94
N THR A 58 -23.38 -6.75 11.24
CA THR A 58 -23.34 -5.58 12.13
C THR A 58 -22.00 -4.85 11.98
N LEU A 59 -21.96 -3.57 12.34
CA LEU A 59 -20.70 -2.82 12.45
C LEU A 59 -19.66 -3.58 13.29
N ALA A 60 -20.08 -4.15 14.42
CA ALA A 60 -19.21 -4.94 15.29
C ALA A 60 -18.63 -6.19 14.61
N ALA A 61 -19.41 -6.88 13.77
CA ALA A 61 -18.92 -8.03 13.01
C ALA A 61 -17.87 -7.61 11.97
N CYS A 62 -18.07 -6.47 11.30
CA CYS A 62 -17.06 -5.89 10.41
C CYS A 62 -15.78 -5.55 11.17
N GLU A 63 -15.88 -4.82 12.29
CA GLU A 63 -14.73 -4.37 13.07
C GLU A 63 -13.91 -5.55 13.60
N ALA A 64 -14.58 -6.58 14.16
CA ALA A 64 -13.91 -7.78 14.63
C ALA A 64 -13.12 -8.48 13.52
N GLN A 65 -13.71 -8.60 12.32
CA GLN A 65 -13.07 -9.22 11.19
C GLN A 65 -11.89 -8.39 10.66
N ARG A 66 -12.07 -7.08 10.46
CA ARG A 66 -11.00 -6.20 9.97
C ARG A 66 -9.85 -6.10 10.96
N LYS A 67 -10.14 -6.11 12.27
CA LYS A 67 -9.13 -6.23 13.31
C LYS A 67 -8.33 -7.53 13.15
N GLN A 68 -9.01 -8.67 12.99
CA GLN A 68 -8.33 -9.96 12.83
C GLN A 68 -7.42 -9.98 11.61
N VAL A 69 -7.86 -9.43 10.47
CA VAL A 69 -7.03 -9.29 9.26
C VAL A 69 -5.81 -8.42 9.53
N CYS A 70 -5.99 -7.26 10.18
CA CYS A 70 -4.87 -6.39 10.55
C CYS A 70 -3.85 -7.09 11.46
N VAL A 71 -4.30 -7.83 12.47
CA VAL A 71 -3.41 -8.57 13.39
C VAL A 71 -2.66 -9.69 12.66
N GLN A 72 -3.31 -10.39 11.74
CA GLN A 72 -2.64 -11.42 10.92
C GLN A 72 -1.59 -10.81 9.99
N GLU A 73 -1.91 -9.69 9.34
CA GLU A 73 -0.97 -8.97 8.50
C GLU A 73 0.21 -8.44 9.32
N ALA A 74 -0.06 -7.81 10.47
CA ALA A 74 0.95 -7.37 11.43
C ALA A 74 1.89 -8.51 11.82
N ALA A 75 1.35 -9.68 12.19
CA ALA A 75 2.15 -10.86 12.51
C ALA A 75 3.01 -11.34 11.32
N SER A 76 2.51 -11.22 10.08
CA SER A 76 3.28 -11.59 8.88
C SER A 76 4.38 -10.58 8.52
N LEU A 77 4.18 -9.31 8.87
CA LEU A 77 5.16 -8.24 8.65
C LEU A 77 6.19 -8.17 9.77
N ARG A 78 5.84 -8.61 10.99
CA ARG A 78 6.77 -8.77 12.10
C ARG A 78 7.68 -9.94 11.83
N VAL A 79 8.88 -9.62 11.38
CA VAL A 79 9.97 -10.57 11.32
C VAL A 79 10.89 -10.27 12.51
N PRO A 80 10.93 -11.13 13.55
CA PRO A 80 11.73 -10.88 14.75
C PRO A 80 13.17 -10.49 14.41
N GLY A 81 13.62 -9.37 14.97
CA GLY A 81 14.96 -8.82 14.72
C GLY A 81 15.15 -8.12 13.37
N LYS A 82 14.13 -8.08 12.50
CA LYS A 82 14.17 -7.33 11.22
C LYS A 82 13.18 -6.17 11.17
N ARG A 83 11.91 -6.38 11.56
CA ARG A 83 10.88 -5.33 11.53
C ARG A 83 10.12 -5.27 12.83
N ASP A 84 9.74 -4.06 13.21
CA ASP A 84 9.02 -3.81 14.44
C ASP A 84 7.97 -2.71 14.26
N PHE A 85 6.98 -2.69 15.15
CA PHE A 85 5.91 -1.71 15.13
C PHE A 85 6.46 -0.31 15.43
N ARG A 86 6.02 0.69 14.66
CA ARG A 86 6.40 2.09 14.81
C ARG A 86 5.17 2.92 15.09
N GLU A 87 4.95 3.28 16.35
CA GLU A 87 3.84 4.13 16.79
C GLU A 87 3.69 5.39 15.93
N ALA A 88 4.75 6.17 15.75
CA ALA A 88 4.70 7.39 14.95
C ALA A 88 4.28 7.16 13.49
N LYS A 89 4.55 5.98 12.92
CA LYS A 89 4.12 5.63 11.55
C LYS A 89 2.69 5.07 11.54
N ALA A 90 2.30 4.36 12.59
CA ALA A 90 0.93 3.89 12.80
C ALA A 90 -0.06 5.06 12.86
N GLU A 91 0.28 6.15 13.54
CA GLU A 91 -0.55 7.37 13.58
C GLU A 91 -0.71 8.00 12.18
N LEU A 92 0.38 8.08 11.41
CA LEU A 92 0.34 8.56 10.02
C LEU A 92 -0.53 7.68 9.13
N CYS A 93 -0.43 6.35 9.30
CA CYS A 93 -1.31 5.41 8.62
C CYS A 93 -2.78 5.64 8.98
N LEU A 94 -3.12 5.72 10.27
CA LEU A 94 -4.49 5.99 10.70
C LEU A 94 -5.04 7.31 10.14
N ALA A 95 -4.21 8.36 10.10
CA ALA A 95 -4.59 9.63 9.50
C ALA A 95 -4.86 9.50 7.99
N GLU A 96 -4.02 8.77 7.26
CA GLU A 96 -4.21 8.51 5.83
C GLU A 96 -5.42 7.60 5.57
N THR A 97 -5.67 6.58 6.40
CA THR A 97 -6.88 5.75 6.32
C THR A 97 -8.13 6.59 6.45
N ARG A 98 -8.21 7.48 7.46
CA ARG A 98 -9.38 8.39 7.62
C ARG A 98 -9.58 9.31 6.42
N ARG A 99 -8.49 9.74 5.78
CA ARG A 99 -8.53 10.66 4.64
C ARG A 99 -8.94 9.98 3.34
N SER A 100 -8.37 8.81 3.08
CA SER A 100 -8.34 8.20 1.75
C SER A 100 -9.24 6.97 1.63
N PHE A 101 -9.59 6.34 2.76
CA PHE A 101 -10.46 5.18 2.75
C PHE A 101 -11.93 5.59 2.61
N SER A 102 -12.57 5.08 1.56
CA SER A 102 -13.98 5.31 1.26
C SER A 102 -14.57 4.05 0.62
N PRO A 103 -15.90 3.95 0.40
CA PRO A 103 -16.46 2.81 -0.32
C PRO A 103 -15.89 2.65 -1.74
N ILE A 104 -15.37 3.73 -2.34
CA ILE A 104 -14.68 3.74 -3.63
C ILE A 104 -13.35 4.51 -3.47
N VAL A 105 -12.23 3.80 -3.40
CA VAL A 105 -10.90 4.41 -3.25
C VAL A 105 -10.24 4.53 -4.62
N SER A 106 -9.81 5.73 -5.01
CA SER A 106 -9.13 5.95 -6.29
C SER A 106 -7.78 5.20 -6.35
N ALA A 107 -7.26 4.96 -7.56
CA ALA A 107 -5.94 4.34 -7.73
C ALA A 107 -4.81 5.10 -7.04
N ALA A 108 -4.84 6.42 -7.11
CA ALA A 108 -3.83 7.27 -6.48
C ALA A 108 -3.91 7.18 -4.95
N ASP A 109 -5.12 7.29 -4.39
CA ASP A 109 -5.36 7.21 -2.95
C ASP A 109 -5.02 5.83 -2.39
N TRP A 110 -5.34 4.76 -3.14
CA TRP A 110 -4.99 3.39 -2.74
C TRP A 110 -3.48 3.18 -2.69
N LYS A 111 -2.74 3.61 -3.72
CA LYS A 111 -1.27 3.54 -3.75
C LYS A 111 -0.66 4.33 -2.58
N LYS A 112 -1.17 5.54 -2.32
CA LYS A 112 -0.72 6.40 -1.21
C LYS A 112 -1.01 5.78 0.15
N LEU A 113 -2.22 5.29 0.37
CA LEU A 113 -2.61 4.60 1.59
C LEU A 113 -1.69 3.42 1.89
N ARG A 114 -1.48 2.53 0.90
CA ARG A 114 -0.57 1.38 1.05
C ARG A 114 0.86 1.81 1.34
N SER A 115 1.37 2.84 0.66
CA SER A 115 2.73 3.34 0.86
C SER A 115 2.95 3.90 2.27
N VAL A 116 1.98 4.65 2.81
CA VAL A 116 2.06 5.19 4.17
C VAL A 116 1.93 4.06 5.20
N CYS A 117 0.94 3.18 5.04
CA CYS A 117 0.63 2.13 6.00
C CYS A 117 1.63 0.97 6.03
N SER A 118 2.32 0.68 4.92
CA SER A 118 3.36 -0.36 4.93
C SER A 118 4.54 -0.01 5.82
N ARG A 119 4.73 1.28 6.16
CA ARG A 119 5.78 1.75 7.08
C ARG A 119 5.39 1.67 8.55
N THR A 120 4.18 1.23 8.90
CA THR A 120 3.79 0.95 10.29
C THR A 120 4.66 -0.15 10.91
N PHE A 121 5.08 -1.12 10.10
CA PHE A 121 6.05 -2.15 10.46
C PHE A 121 7.34 -1.89 9.71
N GLU A 122 8.24 -1.17 10.35
CA GLU A 122 9.47 -0.70 9.74
C GLU A 122 10.66 -1.57 10.13
N GLY A 123 11.57 -1.66 9.18
CA GLY A 123 12.90 -2.20 9.31
C GLY A 123 13.71 -1.65 10.48
N LEU A 124 14.62 -2.49 10.94
CA LEU A 124 15.68 -2.15 11.89
C LEU A 124 17.04 -2.02 11.20
N ALA A 125 17.16 -2.48 9.94
CA ALA A 125 18.43 -2.53 9.24
C ALA A 125 18.92 -1.12 8.87
N LYS A 126 20.16 -0.81 9.24
CA LYS A 126 20.84 0.46 9.00
C LYS A 126 21.57 0.45 7.65
N ALA A 127 22.17 1.58 7.28
CA ALA A 127 22.93 1.70 6.04
C ALA A 127 24.03 0.61 5.94
N ASN A 128 24.09 -0.05 4.79
CA ASN A 128 24.95 -1.19 4.46
C ASN A 128 24.66 -2.50 5.21
N GLU A 129 23.58 -2.59 6.00
CA GLU A 129 23.12 -3.86 6.56
C GLU A 129 22.26 -4.63 5.54
N ALA A 130 22.22 -5.96 5.66
CA ALA A 130 21.51 -6.82 4.73
C ALA A 130 19.99 -6.64 4.79
N CYS A 131 19.35 -6.73 3.63
CA CYS A 131 17.91 -6.59 3.48
C CYS A 131 17.39 -7.48 2.35
N THR A 132 16.08 -7.74 2.34
CA THR A 132 15.40 -8.47 1.26
C THR A 132 14.42 -7.58 0.52
N VAL A 133 13.77 -6.65 1.24
CA VAL A 133 12.86 -5.64 0.68
C VAL A 133 13.04 -4.30 1.40
N ASP A 134 12.56 -3.21 0.81
CA ASP A 134 12.70 -1.85 1.34
C ASP A 134 12.16 -1.65 2.77
N LEU A 135 11.17 -2.47 3.16
CA LEU A 135 10.61 -2.46 4.51
C LEU A 135 11.53 -3.08 5.56
N ASP A 136 12.61 -3.76 5.18
CA ASP A 136 13.62 -4.26 6.13
C ASP A 136 14.58 -3.15 6.60
N CYS A 137 14.63 -2.04 5.86
CA CYS A 137 15.51 -0.91 6.13
C CYS A 137 14.81 0.18 6.97
N VAL A 138 15.56 0.85 7.84
CA VAL A 138 15.07 2.05 8.54
C VAL A 138 14.82 3.18 7.54
N SER A 139 13.67 3.86 7.60
CA SER A 139 13.42 5.01 6.73
C SER A 139 14.45 6.13 6.98
N PRO A 140 14.95 6.81 5.94
CA PRO A 140 14.51 6.78 4.54
C PRO A 140 15.29 5.80 3.64
N LEU A 141 15.95 4.79 4.19
CA LEU A 141 16.74 3.84 3.42
C LEU A 141 15.84 2.89 2.61
N VAL A 142 16.38 2.40 1.49
CA VAL A 142 15.78 1.40 0.61
C VAL A 142 16.69 0.19 0.50
N CYS A 143 16.09 -0.96 0.21
CA CYS A 143 16.83 -2.19 -0.01
C CYS A 143 17.27 -2.29 -1.46
N ASP A 144 18.55 -2.10 -1.71
CA ASP A 144 19.12 -2.14 -3.04
C ASP A 144 20.38 -2.99 -3.04
N LYS A 145 20.52 -3.87 -4.04
CA LYS A 145 21.66 -4.81 -4.12
C LYS A 145 21.84 -5.66 -2.84
N GLY A 146 20.74 -6.00 -2.17
CA GLY A 146 20.70 -6.82 -0.95
C GLY A 146 21.14 -6.11 0.33
N VAL A 147 21.38 -4.79 0.29
CA VAL A 147 21.73 -3.98 1.47
C VAL A 147 20.98 -2.66 1.50
N CYS A 148 20.83 -2.08 2.69
CA CYS A 148 20.14 -0.81 2.85
C CYS A 148 21.01 0.37 2.41
N GLY A 149 20.48 1.21 1.51
CA GLY A 149 21.17 2.40 0.99
C GLY A 149 20.27 3.63 1.02
N THR A 150 20.88 4.82 0.97
CA THR A 150 20.15 6.08 0.84
C THR A 150 19.76 6.29 -0.62
N THR A 151 18.48 6.47 -0.90
CA THR A 151 18.01 6.74 -2.26
C THR A 151 18.65 8.01 -2.82
N ARG A 152 19.35 7.86 -3.96
CA ARG A 152 19.95 8.98 -4.70
C ARG A 152 19.79 8.76 -6.20
N VAL A 153 19.14 9.70 -6.87
CA VAL A 153 19.09 9.69 -8.34
C VAL A 153 20.46 10.11 -8.89
N VAL A 154 21.09 9.25 -9.69
CA VAL A 154 22.35 9.59 -10.39
C VAL A 154 22.06 10.20 -11.76
N ALA A 155 23.06 10.84 -12.37
CA ALA A 155 22.91 11.41 -13.71
C ALA A 155 22.68 10.32 -14.77
N ALA A 156 22.07 10.70 -15.90
CA ALA A 156 21.91 9.78 -17.02
C ALA A 156 23.27 9.22 -17.48
N ASN A 157 23.33 7.92 -17.76
CA ASN A 157 24.56 7.20 -18.14
C ASN A 157 25.67 7.17 -17.06
N ALA A 158 25.40 7.65 -15.85
CA ALA A 158 26.36 7.56 -14.74
C ALA A 158 26.42 6.14 -14.16
N PRO A 159 27.52 5.78 -13.48
CA PRO A 159 27.58 4.58 -12.65
C PRO A 159 26.48 4.59 -11.58
N CYS A 160 25.90 3.43 -11.32
CA CYS A 160 24.81 3.22 -10.34
C CYS A 160 25.09 2.01 -9.43
N SER A 161 26.38 1.76 -9.16
CA SER A 161 26.82 0.55 -8.46
C SER A 161 26.63 0.62 -6.95
N ASN A 162 26.49 1.81 -6.36
CA ASN A 162 26.32 1.91 -4.92
C ASN A 162 24.88 1.57 -4.48
N PRO A 163 24.68 1.01 -3.29
CA PRO A 163 23.35 0.81 -2.73
C PRO A 163 22.56 2.11 -2.60
N GLY A 164 21.32 2.10 -3.09
CA GLY A 164 20.41 3.24 -3.09
C GLY A 164 20.59 4.18 -4.28
N GLU A 165 21.59 3.98 -5.14
CA GLU A 165 21.70 4.73 -6.39
C GLU A 165 20.66 4.26 -7.40
N VAL A 166 19.73 5.15 -7.74
CA VAL A 166 18.68 4.91 -8.73
C VAL A 166 18.95 5.74 -9.99
N CYS A 167 18.57 5.20 -11.14
CA CYS A 167 18.68 5.92 -12.41
C CYS A 167 17.51 6.89 -12.60
N PRO A 168 17.62 7.87 -13.51
CA PRO A 168 16.47 8.65 -13.95
C PRO A 168 15.32 7.74 -14.42
N ALA A 169 14.08 8.21 -14.34
CA ALA A 169 12.89 7.40 -14.58
C ALA A 169 12.90 6.65 -15.95
N THR A 170 13.46 7.27 -16.99
CA THR A 170 13.61 6.68 -18.33
C THR A 170 14.74 5.65 -18.46
N GLN A 171 15.51 5.43 -17.41
CA GLN A 171 16.68 4.56 -17.37
C GLN A 171 16.56 3.50 -16.26
N SER A 172 17.39 2.47 -16.35
CA SER A 172 17.54 1.42 -15.34
C SER A 172 19.03 1.12 -15.13
N CYS A 173 19.38 0.64 -13.93
CA CYS A 173 20.75 0.33 -13.59
C CYS A 173 21.12 -1.05 -14.16
N THR A 174 21.79 -1.07 -15.31
CA THR A 174 22.12 -2.33 -16.01
C THR A 174 23.63 -2.53 -16.05
N ARG A 175 24.06 -3.79 -16.09
CA ARG A 175 25.46 -4.12 -16.33
C ARG A 175 25.81 -3.79 -17.78
N ASN A 176 26.77 -2.88 -17.97
CA ASN A 176 27.30 -2.57 -19.28
C ASN A 176 28.11 -3.76 -19.81
N ALA A 177 27.75 -4.29 -20.98
CA ALA A 177 28.40 -5.47 -21.56
C ALA A 177 29.87 -5.24 -21.94
N THR A 178 30.25 -4.01 -22.27
CA THR A 178 31.61 -3.66 -22.68
C THR A 178 32.54 -3.46 -21.50
N THR A 179 32.07 -2.76 -20.46
CA THR A 179 32.92 -2.38 -19.32
C THR A 179 32.75 -3.29 -18.10
N GLY A 180 31.67 -4.07 -18.04
CA GLY A 180 31.33 -4.93 -16.90
C GLY A 180 30.77 -4.18 -15.68
N PHE A 181 30.78 -2.85 -15.67
CA PHE A 181 30.26 -2.01 -14.59
C PHE A 181 28.76 -1.74 -14.74
N PHE A 182 28.09 -1.48 -13.61
CA PHE A 182 26.69 -1.05 -13.63
C PHE A 182 26.59 0.46 -13.90
N ALA A 183 25.83 0.82 -14.92
CA ALA A 183 25.56 2.20 -15.29
C ALA A 183 24.10 2.36 -15.70
N CYS A 184 23.60 3.59 -15.62
CA CYS A 184 22.24 3.88 -16.06
C CYS A 184 22.14 3.75 -17.58
N ALA A 185 21.28 2.87 -18.05
CA ALA A 185 20.99 2.70 -19.47
C ALA A 185 19.50 2.90 -19.73
N ALA A 186 19.14 3.26 -20.96
CA ALA A 186 17.73 3.35 -21.37
C ALA A 186 16.99 2.05 -21.02
N ARG A 187 15.76 2.19 -20.51
CA ARG A 187 14.89 1.06 -20.24
C ARG A 187 14.56 0.29 -21.53
N ALA A 188 14.30 -1.00 -21.38
CA ALA A 188 14.05 -1.90 -22.50
C ALA A 188 12.77 -1.51 -23.27
N ALA A 189 12.88 -1.49 -24.60
CA ALA A 189 11.78 -1.14 -25.51
C ALA A 189 10.82 -2.33 -25.71
N LEU A 190 9.69 -2.09 -26.38
CA LEU A 190 8.69 -3.12 -26.69
C LEU A 190 9.34 -4.33 -27.40
N GLY A 191 9.01 -5.53 -26.94
CA GLY A 191 9.55 -6.80 -27.46
C GLY A 191 10.97 -7.14 -26.99
N SER A 192 11.66 -6.24 -26.29
CA SER A 192 12.99 -6.52 -25.72
C SER A 192 12.89 -7.43 -24.51
N ALA A 193 13.97 -8.17 -24.22
CA ALA A 193 14.06 -8.95 -22.99
C ALA A 193 14.01 -8.05 -21.75
N CYS A 194 13.32 -8.52 -20.72
CA CYS A 194 13.23 -7.85 -19.44
C CYS A 194 13.51 -8.82 -18.29
N SER A 195 13.98 -8.24 -17.19
CA SER A 195 14.26 -8.94 -15.95
C SER A 195 14.14 -7.96 -14.79
N ALA A 196 14.41 -8.43 -13.59
CA ALA A 196 14.40 -7.58 -12.41
C ALA A 196 15.50 -6.48 -12.45
N THR A 197 16.57 -6.69 -13.23
CA THR A 197 17.64 -5.70 -13.47
C THR A 197 17.52 -4.97 -14.80
N ALA A 198 16.69 -5.46 -15.72
CA ALA A 198 16.46 -4.87 -17.05
C ALA A 198 14.99 -4.47 -17.17
N LEU A 199 14.67 -3.29 -16.65
CA LEU A 199 13.29 -2.79 -16.58
C LEU A 199 12.80 -2.33 -17.96
N CYS A 200 11.53 -2.58 -18.24
CA CYS A 200 10.86 -2.05 -19.43
C CYS A 200 10.60 -0.55 -19.31
N ALA A 201 10.46 0.12 -20.45
CA ALA A 201 10.01 1.52 -20.50
C ALA A 201 8.73 1.71 -19.66
N GLU A 202 8.52 2.91 -19.12
CA GLU A 202 7.44 3.19 -18.15
C GLU A 202 6.03 2.88 -18.68
N THR A 203 5.82 2.91 -19.98
CA THR A 203 4.54 2.57 -20.63
C THR A 203 4.34 1.06 -20.85
N LEU A 204 5.36 0.26 -20.55
CA LEU A 204 5.41 -1.17 -20.78
C LEU A 204 5.48 -1.94 -19.45
N ARG A 205 5.22 -3.24 -19.51
CA ARG A 205 5.33 -4.20 -18.40
C ARG A 205 6.22 -5.38 -18.81
N CYS A 206 6.83 -6.06 -17.84
CA CYS A 206 7.60 -7.27 -18.08
C CYS A 206 6.71 -8.51 -17.95
N SER A 207 6.47 -9.23 -19.04
CA SER A 207 5.59 -10.41 -19.05
C SER A 207 6.19 -11.50 -19.92
N GLY A 208 6.37 -12.69 -19.36
CA GLY A 208 7.04 -13.81 -20.04
C GLY A 208 8.51 -13.49 -20.41
N GLY A 209 9.19 -12.64 -19.63
CA GLY A 209 10.57 -12.22 -19.88
C GLY A 209 10.72 -11.22 -21.03
N LEU A 210 9.63 -10.67 -21.57
CA LEU A 210 9.63 -9.67 -22.63
C LEU A 210 8.85 -8.42 -22.22
N CYS A 211 9.29 -7.26 -22.70
CA CYS A 211 8.55 -6.02 -22.56
C CYS A 211 7.32 -6.02 -23.46
N GLN A 212 6.15 -5.85 -22.84
CA GLN A 212 4.85 -5.84 -23.49
C GLN A 212 4.08 -4.58 -23.09
N GLU A 213 3.06 -4.22 -23.84
CA GLU A 213 2.15 -3.14 -23.46
C GLU A 213 1.51 -3.39 -22.09
N ARG A 214 1.32 -2.31 -21.33
CA ARG A 214 0.54 -2.35 -20.09
C ARG A 214 -0.92 -2.68 -20.38
N LEU A 215 -1.54 -3.38 -19.43
CA LEU A 215 -2.91 -3.85 -19.50
C LEU A 215 -3.92 -2.72 -19.30
N GLY A 216 -4.93 -2.69 -20.16
CA GLY A 216 -6.06 -1.78 -20.05
C GLY A 216 -7.07 -2.19 -18.97
N MET A 217 -8.11 -1.37 -18.79
CA MET A 217 -9.17 -1.62 -17.81
C MET A 217 -9.85 -2.98 -18.01
N GLY A 218 -10.09 -3.70 -16.91
CA GLY A 218 -10.78 -4.99 -16.89
C GLY A 218 -9.91 -6.20 -17.20
N ALA A 219 -8.69 -5.99 -17.72
CA ALA A 219 -7.75 -7.08 -17.96
C ALA A 219 -7.23 -7.68 -16.65
N ALA A 220 -7.00 -8.99 -16.63
CA ALA A 220 -6.45 -9.71 -15.48
C ALA A 220 -4.99 -9.32 -15.24
N CYS A 221 -4.63 -9.02 -14.00
CA CYS A 221 -3.31 -8.55 -13.60
C CYS A 221 -2.82 -9.29 -12.36
N VAL A 222 -1.50 -9.25 -12.13
CA VAL A 222 -0.87 -9.82 -10.94
C VAL A 222 -0.31 -8.72 -10.04
N SER A 223 0.18 -7.63 -10.64
CA SER A 223 0.76 -6.49 -9.94
C SER A 223 0.24 -5.17 -10.47
N HIS A 224 0.34 -4.10 -9.67
CA HIS A 224 -0.03 -2.76 -10.13
C HIS A 224 0.74 -2.30 -11.38
N ASP A 225 1.96 -2.79 -11.61
CA ASP A 225 2.79 -2.46 -12.77
C ASP A 225 2.34 -3.13 -14.07
N ASP A 226 1.49 -4.15 -13.98
CA ASP A 226 0.85 -4.72 -15.16
C ASP A 226 -0.11 -3.74 -15.82
N CYS A 227 -0.71 -2.84 -15.04
CA CYS A 227 -1.78 -1.97 -15.51
C CYS A 227 -1.24 -0.65 -16.06
N GLN A 228 -2.01 0.01 -16.92
CA GLN A 228 -1.74 1.40 -17.35
C GLN A 228 -1.54 2.32 -16.13
N SER A 229 -0.75 3.39 -16.28
CA SER A 229 -0.29 4.23 -15.15
C SER A 229 -1.42 4.85 -14.31
N THR A 230 -2.58 5.10 -14.91
CA THR A 230 -3.79 5.63 -14.26
C THR A 230 -4.66 4.56 -13.59
N LEU A 231 -4.29 3.28 -13.74
CA LEU A 231 -4.99 2.13 -13.21
C LEU A 231 -4.18 1.50 -12.05
N LEU A 232 -4.86 0.61 -11.33
CA LEU A 232 -4.30 -0.24 -10.29
C LEU A 232 -4.75 -1.69 -10.56
N CYS A 233 -3.91 -2.66 -10.22
CA CYS A 233 -4.36 -4.05 -10.16
C CYS A 233 -5.22 -4.28 -8.90
N ASN A 234 -6.53 -4.42 -9.07
CA ASN A 234 -7.48 -4.45 -7.97
C ASN A 234 -7.28 -5.70 -7.11
N PRO A 235 -6.97 -5.56 -5.81
CA PRO A 235 -6.70 -6.72 -4.94
C PRO A 235 -7.93 -7.61 -4.72
N LEU A 236 -9.14 -7.13 -5.00
CA LEU A 236 -10.38 -7.88 -4.81
C LEU A 236 -10.77 -8.70 -6.05
N THR A 237 -10.37 -8.26 -7.24
CA THR A 237 -10.81 -8.86 -8.52
C THR A 237 -9.66 -9.32 -9.40
N SER A 238 -8.41 -9.00 -9.03
CA SER A 238 -7.21 -9.22 -9.85
C SER A 238 -7.35 -8.69 -11.28
N THR A 239 -8.01 -7.53 -11.42
CA THR A 239 -8.18 -6.86 -12.71
C THR A 239 -7.76 -5.40 -12.64
N CYS A 240 -7.32 -4.82 -13.76
CA CYS A 240 -6.93 -3.42 -13.83
C CYS A 240 -8.15 -2.51 -13.72
N THR A 241 -8.20 -1.65 -12.71
CA THR A 241 -9.31 -0.71 -12.46
C THR A 241 -8.81 0.69 -12.12
N GLN A 242 -9.68 1.70 -12.23
CA GLN A 242 -9.37 3.07 -11.77
C GLN A 242 -9.52 3.25 -10.26
N SER A 243 -10.19 2.31 -9.60
CA SER A 243 -10.52 2.38 -8.18
C SER A 243 -10.71 0.99 -7.58
N VAL A 244 -10.59 0.90 -6.26
CA VAL A 244 -11.03 -0.23 -5.46
C VAL A 244 -12.43 0.08 -4.96
N ASN A 245 -13.42 -0.71 -5.38
CA ASN A 245 -14.81 -0.57 -4.94
C ASN A 245 -15.14 -1.65 -3.91
N PHE A 246 -15.36 -1.23 -2.68
CA PHE A 246 -15.71 -2.10 -1.57
C PHE A 246 -17.23 -2.28 -1.42
N ALA A 247 -18.06 -1.37 -1.97
CA ALA A 247 -19.51 -1.34 -1.75
C ALA A 247 -20.25 -2.59 -2.26
N GLY A 248 -19.70 -3.29 -3.26
CA GLY A 248 -20.25 -4.55 -3.79
C GLY A 248 -19.53 -5.81 -3.32
N GLN A 249 -18.52 -5.68 -2.46
CA GLN A 249 -17.57 -6.75 -2.09
C GLN A 249 -17.56 -7.00 -0.58
N CYS A 250 -18.63 -6.64 0.11
CA CYS A 250 -18.70 -6.61 1.56
C CYS A 250 -18.64 -8.01 2.20
N THR A 251 -18.98 -9.06 1.44
CA THR A 251 -18.78 -10.45 1.84
C THR A 251 -17.30 -10.85 1.86
N ASN A 252 -16.46 -10.23 1.02
CA ASN A 252 -15.03 -10.55 0.90
C ASN A 252 -14.17 -9.83 1.94
N LEU A 253 -14.71 -8.78 2.56
CA LEU A 253 -14.13 -8.21 3.78
C LEU A 253 -14.19 -9.18 4.98
N GLY A 254 -15.00 -10.24 4.84
CA GLY A 254 -15.32 -11.30 5.80
C GLY A 254 -14.30 -12.44 5.97
N GLY A 255 -13.24 -12.53 5.15
CA GLY A 255 -12.17 -13.51 5.40
C GLY A 255 -11.98 -14.59 4.34
N SER A 256 -11.44 -14.21 3.18
CA SER A 256 -10.68 -15.16 2.38
C SER A 256 -9.36 -14.52 1.99
N GLY A 257 -8.44 -14.45 2.97
CA GLY A 257 -7.02 -14.76 2.85
C GLY A 257 -6.27 -14.42 1.56
N GLY A 258 -6.66 -13.36 0.85
CA GLY A 258 -5.84 -12.77 -0.18
C GLY A 258 -4.61 -12.26 0.55
N THR A 259 -3.54 -13.05 0.53
CA THR A 259 -2.21 -12.59 0.91
C THR A 259 -2.06 -11.19 0.33
N PRO A 260 -1.71 -10.17 1.14
CA PRO A 260 -1.47 -8.83 0.62
C PRO A 260 -0.64 -8.99 -0.65
N GLY A 261 -1.20 -8.64 -1.80
CA GLY A 261 -0.48 -8.77 -3.07
C GLY A 261 0.90 -8.16 -2.88
N ALA A 262 1.93 -8.86 -3.36
CA ALA A 262 3.35 -8.64 -3.09
C ALA A 262 3.83 -7.17 -3.23
N ASP A 263 3.00 -6.32 -3.83
CA ASP A 263 3.14 -4.90 -4.05
C ASP A 263 3.15 -4.02 -2.78
N ALA A 264 3.04 -4.56 -1.55
CA ALA A 264 3.13 -3.73 -0.32
C ALA A 264 4.53 -3.13 -0.08
N GLY A 265 5.55 -3.58 -0.83
CA GLY A 265 6.94 -3.14 -0.69
C GLY A 265 7.69 -2.97 -2.01
N ALA A 266 7.02 -3.07 -3.16
CA ALA A 266 7.64 -2.76 -4.45
C ALA A 266 7.60 -1.24 -4.70
N THR A 267 8.33 -0.48 -3.88
CA THR A 267 8.98 0.70 -4.44
C THR A 267 9.97 0.19 -5.50
N ASP A 268 10.12 0.91 -6.60
CA ASP A 268 10.92 0.59 -7.80
C ASP A 268 12.43 0.33 -7.56
N ALA A 269 12.86 -0.04 -6.36
CA ALA A 269 14.16 -0.64 -6.11
C ALA A 269 14.12 -2.05 -6.72
N GLY A 270 14.60 -2.17 -7.96
CA GLY A 270 14.65 -3.40 -8.74
C GLY A 270 14.95 -4.61 -7.85
N THR A 271 14.01 -5.54 -7.80
CA THR A 271 14.15 -6.77 -7.05
C THR A 271 15.43 -7.48 -7.50
N ASN A 272 16.30 -7.83 -6.56
CA ASN A 272 17.56 -8.47 -6.88
C ASN A 272 17.29 -9.90 -7.39
N GLY A 273 17.67 -10.14 -8.64
CA GLY A 273 18.05 -11.44 -9.18
C GLY A 273 19.49 -11.37 -9.66
#